data_AF-A0A7S4SHL2-F1
#
_entry.id   AF-A0A7S4SHL2-F1
#
_cell.length_a   1.000
_cell.length_b   1.000
_cell.length_c   1.000
_cell.angle_alpha   90.00
_cell.angle_beta   90.00
_cell.angle_gamma   90.00
#
_symmetry.space_group_name_H-M   'P 1'
#
loop_
_entity.id
_entity.type
_entity.pdbx_description
1 polymer ?
#
loop_
_entity_poly.entity_id
_entity_poly.type
_entity_poly.pdbx_seq_one_letter_code
_entity_poly.pdbx_strand_id
1 'polypeptide(L)'
;IFAHAKVYRDKLRAYATLIKALGAQYKLKEATDMCFGVLSQLGVQRQSSLPDTSAVLRDLMALKSSLENLSDADLLNSREMVDSDMVAAMGFLQPLLLYNFLSNREELLKIVFHMLYLTLKYGICEESCCCLASLSVILCHMNDYDASERIGQLAILLLDKFQYRKYISFVHCCVFGVIRGWTRHIKMSIEPLLSAHQIGMQT
;
A
#
# COMPACT_ATOMS: atom_id res chain seq x y z
N ILE A 1 18.76 -8.12 19.84
CA ILE A 1 18.40 -8.36 18.42
C ILE A 1 19.50 -7.85 17.48
N PHE A 2 19.95 -6.59 17.54
CA PHE A 2 20.97 -6.07 16.61
C PHE A 2 22.41 -6.57 16.84
N ALA A 3 22.73 -7.19 17.99
CA ALA A 3 24.07 -7.66 18.34
C ALA A 3 24.61 -8.79 17.43
N HIS A 4 23.76 -9.45 16.65
CA HIS A 4 24.15 -10.52 15.72
C HIS A 4 24.02 -10.14 14.23
N ALA A 5 23.66 -8.89 13.91
CA ALA A 5 23.48 -8.45 12.53
C ALA A 5 24.84 -8.12 11.89
N LYS A 6 25.32 -9.00 11.01
CA LYS A 6 26.61 -8.85 10.32
C LYS A 6 26.49 -8.07 9.01
N VAL A 7 25.30 -8.06 8.39
CA VAL A 7 25.04 -7.38 7.11
C VAL A 7 23.88 -6.38 7.27
N TYR A 8 23.90 -5.27 6.51
CA TYR A 8 22.84 -4.25 6.52
C TYR A 8 21.43 -4.86 6.33
N ARG A 9 21.29 -5.86 5.47
CA ARG A 9 20.03 -6.60 5.27
C ARG A 9 19.54 -7.37 6.50
N ASP A 10 20.44 -7.88 7.35
CA ASP A 10 20.03 -8.56 8.59
C ASP A 10 19.38 -7.58 9.56
N LYS A 11 19.85 -6.33 9.56
CA LYS A 11 19.25 -5.25 10.35
C LYS A 11 17.84 -4.91 9.85
N LEU A 12 17.62 -4.87 8.52
CA LEU A 12 16.29 -4.62 7.96
C LEU A 12 15.26 -5.66 8.40
N ARG A 13 15.62 -6.95 8.37
CA ARG A 13 14.72 -8.03 8.85
C ARG A 13 14.39 -7.87 10.33
N ALA A 14 15.41 -7.57 11.15
CA ALA A 14 15.22 -7.29 12.57
C ALA A 14 14.28 -6.10 12.82
N TYR A 15 14.47 -4.99 12.09
CA TYR A 15 13.59 -3.82 12.17
C TYR A 15 12.16 -4.16 11.76
N ALA A 16 11.96 -4.90 10.66
CA ALA A 16 10.63 -5.27 10.20
C ALA A 16 9.86 -6.09 11.26
N THR A 17 10.52 -7.04 11.93
CA THR A 17 9.91 -7.79 13.04
C THR A 17 9.61 -6.88 14.23
N LEU A 18 10.52 -5.98 14.59
CA LEU A 18 10.34 -5.07 15.72
C LEU A 18 9.15 -4.12 15.50
N ILE A 19 9.05 -3.53 14.30
CA ILE A 19 7.97 -2.60 13.94
C ILE A 19 6.61 -3.31 13.97
N LYS A 20 6.53 -4.55 13.50
CA LYS A 20 5.30 -5.36 13.60
C LYS A 20 4.95 -5.68 15.07
N ALA A 21 5.94 -6.01 15.88
CA ALA A 21 5.72 -6.28 17.31
C ALA A 21 5.25 -5.02 18.08
N LEU A 22 5.79 -3.84 17.74
CA LEU A 22 5.31 -2.56 18.28
C LEU A 22 3.88 -2.27 17.83
N GLY A 23 3.56 -2.51 16.56
CA GLY A 23 2.21 -2.40 16.02
C GLY A 23 1.20 -3.30 16.73
N ALA A 24 1.57 -4.56 16.99
CA ALA A 24 0.75 -5.52 17.74
C ALA A 24 0.50 -5.10 19.21
N GLN A 25 1.43 -4.34 19.80
CA GLN A 25 1.27 -3.73 21.13
C GLN A 25 0.55 -2.37 21.09
N TYR A 26 0.01 -1.97 19.94
CA TYR A 26 -0.64 -0.68 19.71
C TYR A 26 0.29 0.54 19.97
N LYS A 27 1.60 0.34 19.94
CA LYS A 27 2.61 1.42 20.07
C LYS A 27 2.87 2.07 18.71
N LEU A 28 1.78 2.58 18.09
CA LEU A 28 1.77 3.01 16.68
C LEU A 28 2.73 4.16 16.39
N LYS A 29 2.89 5.10 17.33
CA LYS A 29 3.82 6.22 17.19
C LYS A 29 5.27 5.73 17.16
N GLU A 30 5.66 4.89 18.11
CA GLU A 30 7.01 4.30 18.17
C GLU A 30 7.31 3.47 16.92
N ALA A 31 6.34 2.67 16.46
CA ALA A 31 6.44 1.89 15.23
C ALA A 31 6.65 2.80 14.00
N THR A 32 5.91 3.90 13.93
CA THR A 32 5.98 4.87 12.83
C THR A 32 7.32 5.60 12.81
N ASP A 33 7.77 6.11 13.95
CA ASP A 33 9.04 6.83 14.07
C ASP A 33 10.23 5.90 13.77
N MET A 34 10.19 4.65 14.24
CA MET A 34 11.19 3.64 13.90
C MET A 34 11.20 3.33 12.40
N CYS A 35 10.03 3.21 11.78
CA CYS A 35 9.90 2.97 10.36
C CYS A 35 10.52 4.08 9.52
N PHE A 36 10.22 5.35 9.84
CA PHE A 36 10.84 6.48 9.16
C PHE A 36 12.35 6.59 9.41
N GLY A 37 12.82 6.18 10.59
CA GLY A 37 14.25 6.06 10.87
C GLY A 37 14.98 5.01 10.03
N VAL A 38 14.29 3.96 9.57
CA VAL A 38 14.83 2.96 8.64
C VAL A 38 14.72 3.45 7.20
N LEU A 39 13.59 4.04 6.82
CA LEU A 39 13.38 4.60 5.49
C LEU A 39 14.43 5.67 5.13
N SER A 40 14.81 6.53 6.09
CA SER A 40 15.85 7.54 5.86
C SER A 40 17.21 6.92 5.54
N GLN A 41 17.54 5.75 6.11
CA GLN A 41 18.76 5.00 5.80
C GLN A 41 18.72 4.37 4.39
N LEU A 42 17.52 4.11 3.87
CA LEU A 42 17.27 3.64 2.49
C LEU A 42 17.17 4.79 1.49
N GLY A 43 17.46 6.03 1.91
CA GLY A 43 17.34 7.23 1.07
C GLY A 43 15.90 7.71 0.86
N VAL A 44 14.92 7.11 1.56
CA VAL A 44 13.50 7.45 1.48
C VAL A 44 13.14 8.38 2.63
N GLN A 45 13.07 9.68 2.35
CA GLN A 45 12.82 10.68 3.38
C GLN A 45 11.33 10.78 3.74
N ARG A 46 11.05 11.01 5.03
CA ARG A 46 9.70 11.38 5.49
C ARG A 46 9.32 12.71 4.85
N GLN A 47 8.19 12.73 4.16
CA GLN A 47 7.70 13.95 3.54
C GLN A 47 7.21 14.91 4.64
N SER A 48 7.90 16.04 4.79
CA SER A 48 7.61 17.05 5.81
C SER A 48 6.30 17.79 5.53
N SER A 49 5.96 17.98 4.26
CA SER A 49 4.68 18.48 3.78
C SER A 49 4.01 17.41 2.93
N LEU A 50 2.68 17.52 2.74
CA LEU A 50 2.07 16.91 1.55
C LEU A 50 2.90 17.42 0.36
N PRO A 51 3.34 16.55 -0.58
CA PRO A 51 3.84 17.09 -1.84
C PRO A 51 2.71 17.97 -2.37
N ASP A 52 3.04 19.20 -2.80
CA ASP A 52 2.09 20.28 -3.10
C ASP A 52 0.75 19.67 -3.49
N THR A 53 -0.25 19.75 -2.61
CA THR A 53 -1.46 18.93 -2.72
C THR A 53 -2.11 19.12 -4.08
N SER A 54 -1.87 20.29 -4.69
CA SER A 54 -2.24 20.60 -6.05
C SER A 54 -1.38 19.88 -7.09
N ALA A 55 -0.06 19.72 -6.92
CA ALA A 55 0.80 18.88 -7.76
C ALA A 55 0.45 17.40 -7.66
N VAL A 56 0.15 16.90 -6.47
CA VAL A 56 -0.22 15.48 -6.29
C VAL A 56 -1.64 15.20 -6.73
N LEU A 57 -2.59 16.12 -6.51
CA LEU A 57 -3.93 16.01 -7.10
C LEU A 57 -3.90 16.24 -8.60
N ARG A 58 -3.00 17.10 -9.12
CA ARG A 58 -2.72 17.21 -10.57
C ARG A 58 -2.09 15.93 -11.08
N ASP A 59 -1.16 15.31 -10.36
CA ASP A 59 -0.54 14.05 -10.72
C ASP A 59 -1.51 12.90 -10.54
N LEU A 60 -2.48 12.99 -9.63
CA LEU A 60 -3.57 12.04 -9.46
C LEU A 60 -4.63 12.22 -10.54
N MET A 61 -4.92 13.46 -10.96
CA MET A 61 -5.83 13.78 -12.07
C MET A 61 -5.17 13.50 -13.42
N ALA A 62 -3.87 13.73 -13.53
CA ALA A 62 -3.04 13.36 -14.67
C ALA A 62 -2.75 11.87 -14.65
N LEU A 63 -2.68 11.22 -13.49
CA LEU A 63 -2.71 9.77 -13.36
C LEU A 63 -4.11 9.27 -13.63
N LYS A 64 -5.20 9.98 -13.31
CA LYS A 64 -6.56 9.58 -13.65
C LYS A 64 -6.77 9.67 -15.17
N SER A 65 -6.35 10.77 -15.80
CA SER A 65 -6.40 10.92 -17.27
C SER A 65 -5.37 10.03 -17.96
N SER A 66 -4.19 9.83 -17.36
CA SER A 66 -3.21 8.87 -17.86
C SER A 66 -3.75 7.47 -17.68
N LEU A 67 -4.37 7.09 -16.57
CA LEU A 67 -4.98 5.78 -16.36
C LEU A 67 -6.22 5.60 -17.24
N GLU A 68 -6.98 6.64 -17.57
CA GLU A 68 -8.02 6.55 -18.62
C GLU A 68 -7.40 6.23 -19.99
N ASN A 69 -6.12 6.57 -20.21
CA ASN A 69 -5.35 6.29 -21.43
C ASN A 69 -4.32 5.13 -21.30
N LEU A 70 -4.01 4.68 -20.08
CA LEU A 70 -3.05 3.63 -19.73
C LEU A 70 -3.93 2.41 -19.50
N SER A 71 -3.81 1.44 -20.39
CA SER A 71 -4.64 0.26 -20.28
C SER A 71 -4.33 -0.43 -18.95
N ASP A 72 -5.34 -1.05 -18.34
CA ASP A 72 -5.13 -1.90 -17.17
C ASP A 72 -4.04 -2.96 -17.45
N ALA A 73 -3.88 -3.34 -18.72
CA ALA A 73 -2.81 -4.20 -19.20
C ALA A 73 -1.41 -3.57 -19.07
N ASP A 74 -1.23 -2.26 -19.29
CA ASP A 74 0.08 -1.59 -19.17
C ASP A 74 0.58 -1.57 -17.72
N LEU A 75 -0.31 -1.32 -16.76
CA LEU A 75 0.06 -1.37 -15.34
C LEU A 75 0.35 -2.82 -14.91
N LEU A 76 -0.48 -3.78 -15.33
CA LEU A 76 -0.25 -5.19 -15.05
C LEU A 76 1.02 -5.71 -15.71
N ASN A 77 1.41 -5.17 -16.88
CA ASN A 77 2.63 -5.52 -17.60
C ASN A 77 3.82 -4.62 -17.24
N SER A 78 3.68 -3.79 -16.22
CA SER A 78 4.80 -3.00 -15.70
C SER A 78 5.94 -3.92 -15.24
N ARG A 79 7.16 -3.40 -15.35
CA ARG A 79 8.35 -4.10 -14.89
C ARG A 79 8.26 -4.36 -13.39
N GLU A 80 8.76 -5.51 -12.96
CA GLU A 80 8.98 -5.77 -11.54
C GLU A 80 10.06 -4.83 -10.98
N MET A 81 9.91 -4.45 -9.72
CA MET A 81 10.86 -3.62 -9.00
C MET A 81 12.13 -4.42 -8.70
N VAL A 82 13.21 -4.15 -9.43
CA VAL A 82 14.49 -4.87 -9.29
C VAL A 82 15.37 -4.32 -8.16
N ASP A 83 15.23 -3.03 -7.84
CA ASP A 83 16.01 -2.38 -6.79
C ASP A 83 15.58 -2.89 -5.41
N SER A 84 16.47 -3.64 -4.75
CA SER A 84 16.20 -4.26 -3.46
C SER A 84 15.97 -3.28 -2.33
N ASP A 85 16.55 -2.09 -2.39
CA ASP A 85 16.39 -1.07 -1.36
C ASP A 85 15.02 -0.39 -1.51
N MET A 86 14.55 -0.20 -2.74
CA MET A 86 13.20 0.29 -3.01
C MET A 86 12.13 -0.74 -2.63
N VAL A 87 12.37 -2.03 -2.88
CA VAL A 87 11.48 -3.11 -2.39
C VAL A 87 11.44 -3.12 -0.87
N ALA A 88 12.59 -2.99 -0.20
CA ALA A 88 12.65 -2.89 1.25
C ALA A 88 11.86 -1.67 1.75
N ALA A 89 12.02 -0.51 1.11
CA ALA A 89 11.30 0.71 1.46
C ALA A 89 9.78 0.53 1.33
N MET A 90 9.30 -0.10 0.26
CA MET A 90 7.89 -0.45 0.10
C MET A 90 7.39 -1.34 1.25
N GLY A 91 8.18 -2.34 1.63
CA GLY A 91 7.90 -3.22 2.78
C GLY A 91 7.80 -2.49 4.13
N PHE A 92 8.54 -1.40 4.31
CA PHE A 92 8.45 -0.54 5.50
C PHE A 92 7.28 0.45 5.42
N LEU A 93 6.97 0.98 4.23
CA LEU A 93 5.80 1.86 4.05
C LEU A 93 4.48 1.12 4.25
N GLN A 94 4.39 -0.16 3.86
CA GLN A 94 3.14 -0.92 3.89
C GLN A 94 2.48 -1.00 5.28
N PRO A 95 3.18 -1.34 6.39
CA PRO A 95 2.58 -1.33 7.73
C PRO A 95 2.05 0.05 8.16
N LEU A 96 2.68 1.13 7.68
CA LEU A 96 2.26 2.50 8.02
C LEU A 96 0.88 2.83 7.45
N LEU A 97 0.44 2.17 6.37
CA LEU A 97 -0.92 2.28 5.85
C LEU A 97 -1.94 1.96 6.93
N LEU A 98 -1.78 0.82 7.62
CA LEU A 98 -2.67 0.41 8.69
C LEU A 98 -2.56 1.33 9.92
N TYR A 99 -1.33 1.67 10.31
CA TYR A 99 -1.09 2.45 11.54
C TYR A 99 -1.66 3.87 11.45
N ASN A 100 -1.64 4.47 10.26
CA ASN A 100 -2.13 5.82 10.02
C ASN A 100 -3.60 5.86 9.58
N PHE A 101 -4.18 4.73 9.16
CA PHE A 101 -5.57 4.67 8.69
C PHE A 101 -6.58 5.28 9.68
N LEU A 102 -6.45 4.97 10.98
CA LEU A 102 -7.35 5.43 12.03
C LEU A 102 -6.84 6.67 12.79
N SER A 103 -5.56 7.02 12.66
CA SER A 103 -4.89 7.96 13.56
C SER A 103 -4.51 9.28 12.88
N ASN A 104 -4.12 9.26 11.59
CA ASN A 104 -3.69 10.45 10.88
C ASN A 104 -3.94 10.34 9.36
N ARG A 105 -5.02 10.97 8.89
CA ARG A 105 -5.42 10.97 7.48
C ARG A 105 -4.42 11.66 6.57
N GLU A 106 -3.80 12.76 7.04
CA GLU A 106 -2.83 13.51 6.23
C GLU A 106 -1.56 12.69 5.99
N GLU A 107 -1.08 12.02 7.04
CA GLU A 107 0.10 11.16 6.92
C GLU A 107 -0.18 9.94 6.06
N LEU A 108 -1.37 9.36 6.16
CA LEU A 108 -1.81 8.27 5.29
C LEU A 108 -1.73 8.67 3.80
N LEU A 109 -2.21 9.85 3.44
CA LEU A 109 -2.13 10.36 2.07
C LEU A 109 -0.67 10.45 1.61
N LYS A 110 0.22 11.04 2.41
CA LYS A 110 1.66 11.13 2.10
C LYS A 110 2.27 9.75 1.85
N ILE A 111 1.96 8.78 2.70
CA ILE A 111 2.46 7.40 2.57
C ILE A 111 1.98 6.78 1.26
N VAL A 112 0.68 6.85 0.96
CA VAL A 112 0.12 6.28 -0.28
C VAL A 112 0.73 6.93 -1.51
N PHE A 113 0.87 8.25 -1.54
CA PHE A 113 1.50 8.95 -2.66
C PHE A 113 2.97 8.60 -2.83
N HIS A 114 3.70 8.42 -1.73
CA HIS A 114 5.08 7.97 -1.80
C HIS A 114 5.19 6.55 -2.37
N MET A 115 4.36 5.61 -1.89
CA MET A 115 4.33 4.24 -2.42
C MET A 115 3.94 4.21 -3.91
N LEU A 116 3.03 5.09 -4.33
CA LEU A 116 2.61 5.22 -5.72
C LEU A 116 3.75 5.75 -6.60
N TYR A 117 4.47 6.78 -6.14
CA TYR A 117 5.66 7.29 -6.82
C TYR A 117 6.72 6.20 -7.01
N LEU A 118 7.02 5.42 -5.96
CA LEU A 118 7.98 4.32 -6.05
C LEU A 118 7.53 3.25 -7.03
N THR A 119 6.24 2.90 -7.00
CA THR A 119 5.64 1.91 -7.91
C THR A 119 5.76 2.36 -9.38
N LEU A 120 5.44 3.61 -9.68
CA LEU A 120 5.50 4.14 -11.04
C LEU A 120 6.94 4.29 -11.54
N LYS A 121 7.86 4.72 -10.67
CA LYS A 121 9.25 5.00 -11.05
C LYS A 121 10.11 3.74 -11.12
N TYR A 122 10.02 2.86 -10.13
CA TYR A 122 10.92 1.71 -9.98
C TYR A 122 10.30 0.39 -10.41
N GLY A 123 8.98 0.35 -10.65
CA GLY A 123 8.27 -0.88 -11.02
C GLY A 123 7.37 -1.39 -9.90
N ILE A 124 6.65 -2.47 -10.17
CA ILE A 124 5.68 -3.07 -9.25
C ILE A 124 6.36 -4.08 -8.30
N CYS A 125 5.84 -4.17 -7.09
CA CYS A 125 6.20 -5.18 -6.07
C CYS A 125 4.95 -5.63 -5.32
N GLU A 126 5.06 -6.58 -4.38
CA GLU A 126 3.89 -7.09 -3.62
C GLU A 126 3.12 -5.96 -2.92
N GLU A 127 3.86 -5.03 -2.32
CA GLU A 127 3.31 -3.90 -1.59
C GLU A 127 2.63 -2.86 -2.49
N SER A 128 2.87 -2.90 -3.81
CA SER A 128 2.15 -2.05 -4.77
C SER A 128 0.65 -2.38 -4.80
N CYS A 129 0.25 -3.65 -4.56
CA CYS A 129 -1.17 -4.01 -4.42
C CYS A 129 -1.83 -3.26 -3.24
N CYS A 130 -1.13 -3.17 -2.11
CA CYS A 130 -1.58 -2.42 -0.93
C CYS A 130 -1.69 -0.91 -1.20
N CYS A 131 -0.77 -0.36 -1.97
CA CYS A 131 -0.81 1.02 -2.42
C CYS A 131 -2.08 1.30 -3.25
N LEU A 132 -2.33 0.49 -4.28
CA LEU A 132 -3.52 0.64 -5.14
C LEU A 132 -4.82 0.47 -4.34
N ALA A 133 -4.90 -0.54 -3.47
CA ALA A 133 -6.06 -0.75 -2.61
C ALA A 133 -6.32 0.40 -1.62
N SER A 134 -5.26 1.03 -1.11
CA SER A 134 -5.38 2.20 -0.23
C SER A 134 -5.80 3.44 -1.02
N LEU A 135 -5.26 3.62 -2.23
CA LEU A 135 -5.64 4.70 -3.13
C LEU A 135 -7.12 4.61 -3.52
N SER A 136 -7.61 3.40 -3.82
CA SER A 136 -9.02 3.19 -4.13
C SER A 136 -9.94 3.57 -2.96
N VAL A 137 -9.53 3.27 -1.72
CA VAL A 137 -10.26 3.71 -0.52
C VAL A 137 -10.27 5.23 -0.40
N ILE A 138 -9.15 5.92 -0.67
CA ILE A 138 -9.09 7.38 -0.67
C ILE A 138 -10.05 7.98 -1.70
N LEU A 139 -10.07 7.44 -2.93
CA LEU A 139 -10.99 7.87 -3.99
C LEU A 139 -12.46 7.66 -3.60
N CYS A 140 -12.78 6.54 -2.95
CA CYS A 140 -14.12 6.28 -2.42
C CYS A 140 -14.54 7.35 -1.41
N HIS A 141 -13.66 7.76 -0.50
CA HIS A 141 -13.94 8.83 0.47
C HIS A 141 -14.14 10.20 -0.19
N MET A 142 -13.60 10.40 -1.39
CA MET A 142 -13.81 11.60 -2.21
C MET A 142 -15.09 11.51 -3.06
N ASN A 143 -15.89 10.45 -2.91
CA ASN A 143 -17.07 10.13 -3.72
C ASN A 143 -16.78 9.84 -5.20
N ASP A 144 -15.53 9.52 -5.57
CA ASP A 144 -15.16 9.11 -6.92
C ASP A 144 -15.25 7.58 -7.04
N TYR A 145 -16.49 7.07 -7.02
CA TYR A 145 -16.78 5.64 -6.92
C TYR A 145 -16.33 4.85 -8.14
N ASP A 146 -16.44 5.41 -9.35
CA ASP A 146 -16.04 4.73 -10.58
C ASP A 146 -14.52 4.53 -10.65
N ALA A 147 -13.76 5.58 -10.33
CA ALA A 147 -12.30 5.46 -10.24
C ALA A 147 -11.90 4.52 -9.11
N SER A 148 -12.56 4.62 -7.95
CA SER A 148 -12.33 3.74 -6.81
C SER A 148 -12.52 2.25 -7.17
N GLU A 149 -13.61 1.90 -7.83
CA GLU A 149 -13.90 0.53 -8.29
C GLU A 149 -12.79 0.01 -9.22
N ARG A 150 -12.42 0.82 -10.21
CA ARG A 150 -11.40 0.42 -11.18
C ARG A 150 -10.04 0.19 -10.53
N ILE A 151 -9.58 1.13 -9.70
CA ILE A 151 -8.28 0.99 -9.00
C ILE A 151 -8.32 -0.19 -8.02
N GLY A 152 -9.45 -0.40 -7.34
CA GLY A 152 -9.65 -1.55 -6.47
C GLY A 152 -9.57 -2.88 -7.23
N GLN A 153 -10.15 -2.93 -8.43
CA GLN A 153 -10.07 -4.10 -9.29
C GLN A 153 -8.64 -4.35 -9.81
N LEU A 154 -7.90 -3.29 -10.14
CA LEU A 154 -6.48 -3.40 -10.51
C LEU A 154 -5.63 -3.98 -9.37
N ALA A 155 -5.89 -3.57 -8.12
CA ALA A 155 -5.20 -4.13 -6.96
C ALA A 155 -5.43 -5.66 -6.83
N ILE A 156 -6.65 -6.13 -7.09
CA ILE A 156 -6.99 -7.55 -7.08
C ILE A 156 -6.29 -8.29 -8.22
N LEU A 157 -6.36 -7.77 -9.45
CA LEU A 157 -5.71 -8.37 -10.62
C LEU A 157 -4.19 -8.49 -10.43
N LEU A 158 -3.57 -7.52 -9.74
CA LEU A 158 -2.15 -7.55 -9.44
C LEU A 158 -1.81 -8.67 -8.43
N LEU A 159 -2.65 -8.90 -7.41
CA LEU A 159 -2.50 -10.04 -6.51
C LEU A 159 -2.59 -11.36 -7.25
N ASP A 160 -3.58 -11.51 -8.14
CA ASP A 160 -3.83 -12.75 -8.87
C ASP A 160 -2.70 -13.04 -9.87
N LYS A 161 -2.22 -12.02 -10.59
CA LYS A 161 -1.16 -12.18 -11.60
C LYS A 161 0.15 -12.67 -10.98
N PHE A 162 0.55 -12.08 -9.86
CA PHE A 162 1.83 -12.39 -9.22
C PHE A 162 1.71 -13.37 -8.04
N GLN A 163 0.50 -13.88 -7.77
CA GLN A 163 0.22 -14.86 -6.71
C GLN A 163 0.65 -14.39 -5.31
N TYR A 164 0.50 -13.08 -5.04
CA TYR A 164 0.90 -12.46 -3.78
C TYR A 164 -0.10 -12.77 -2.66
N ARG A 165 0.04 -13.94 -2.02
CA ARG A 165 -0.90 -14.40 -0.98
C ARG A 165 -0.92 -13.52 0.27
N LYS A 166 0.21 -12.94 0.63
CA LYS A 166 0.44 -12.17 1.87
C LYS A 166 -0.52 -10.98 2.04
N TYR A 167 -0.97 -10.38 0.94
CA TYR A 167 -1.75 -9.15 0.96
C TYR A 167 -3.20 -9.33 0.50
N ILE A 168 -3.64 -10.57 0.21
CA ILE A 168 -5.03 -10.86 -0.19
C ILE A 168 -6.00 -10.32 0.86
N SER A 169 -5.78 -10.61 2.13
CA SER A 169 -6.69 -10.19 3.20
C SER A 169 -6.81 -8.67 3.30
N PHE A 170 -5.68 -7.95 3.16
CA PHE A 170 -5.66 -6.49 3.20
C PHE A 170 -6.43 -5.89 2.01
N VAL A 171 -6.06 -6.30 0.79
CA VAL A 171 -6.66 -5.76 -0.44
C VAL A 171 -8.15 -6.07 -0.51
N HIS A 172 -8.55 -7.31 -0.18
CA HIS A 172 -9.97 -7.68 -0.18
C HIS A 172 -10.77 -6.89 0.85
N CYS A 173 -10.21 -6.64 2.04
CA CYS A 173 -10.86 -5.80 3.05
C CYS A 173 -11.10 -4.39 2.51
N CYS A 174 -10.10 -3.77 1.87
CA CYS A 174 -10.25 -2.46 1.24
C CYS A 174 -11.30 -2.49 0.12
N VAL A 175 -11.20 -3.42 -0.83
CA VAL A 175 -12.05 -3.40 -2.03
C VAL A 175 -13.47 -3.88 -1.74
N PHE A 176 -13.63 -5.06 -1.15
CA PHE A 176 -14.95 -5.63 -0.91
C PHE A 176 -15.62 -5.07 0.34
N GLY A 177 -14.84 -4.68 1.36
CA GLY A 177 -15.35 -4.14 2.61
C GLY A 177 -15.69 -2.65 2.56
N VAL A 178 -14.91 -1.84 1.83
CA VAL A 178 -15.12 -0.39 1.78
C VAL A 178 -15.77 0.06 0.48
N ILE A 179 -15.32 -0.44 -0.67
CA ILE A 179 -15.66 0.15 -1.99
C ILE A 179 -16.90 -0.51 -2.60
N ARG A 180 -16.91 -1.85 -2.65
CA ARG A 180 -17.91 -2.63 -3.41
C ARG A 180 -19.34 -2.37 -2.98
N GLY A 181 -19.58 -1.99 -1.73
CA GLY A 181 -20.92 -1.65 -1.24
C GLY A 181 -21.50 -0.36 -1.84
N TRP A 182 -20.67 0.55 -2.34
CA TRP A 182 -21.09 1.80 -2.99
C TRP A 182 -21.40 1.61 -4.47
N THR A 183 -20.78 0.63 -5.12
CA THR A 183 -20.82 0.42 -6.57
C THR A 183 -21.65 -0.78 -6.99
N ARG A 184 -21.81 -1.77 -6.10
CA ARG A 184 -22.48 -3.05 -6.36
C ARG A 184 -23.29 -3.50 -5.14
N HIS A 185 -24.07 -4.56 -5.32
CA HIS A 185 -24.84 -5.14 -4.23
C HIS A 185 -23.93 -5.82 -3.20
N ILE A 186 -24.09 -5.49 -1.90
CA ILE A 186 -23.21 -5.95 -0.81
C ILE A 186 -23.02 -7.47 -0.71
N LYS A 187 -24.01 -8.26 -1.15
CA LYS A 187 -23.89 -9.73 -1.24
C LYS A 187 -22.69 -10.20 -2.06
N MET A 188 -22.25 -9.43 -3.06
CA MET A 188 -21.08 -9.74 -3.88
C MET A 188 -19.76 -9.63 -3.09
N SER A 189 -19.78 -8.98 -1.93
CA SER A 189 -18.61 -8.86 -1.04
C SER A 189 -18.47 -10.01 -0.05
N ILE A 190 -19.53 -10.77 0.22
CA ILE A 190 -19.55 -11.76 1.32
C ILE A 190 -18.53 -12.87 1.07
N GLU A 191 -18.58 -13.53 -0.09
CA GLU A 191 -17.69 -14.66 -0.41
C GLU A 191 -16.22 -14.22 -0.51
N PRO A 192 -15.87 -13.11 -1.21
CA PRO A 192 -14.48 -12.64 -1.24
C PRO A 192 -13.93 -12.25 0.13
N LEU A 193 -14.76 -11.69 1.02
CA LEU A 193 -14.36 -11.34 2.39
C LEU A 193 -14.19 -12.59 3.26
N LEU A 194 -15.04 -13.61 3.11
CA LEU A 194 -14.90 -14.87 3.82
C LEU A 194 -13.62 -15.60 3.42
N SER A 195 -13.33 -15.66 2.11
CA SER A 195 -12.07 -16.20 1.60
C SER A 195 -10.86 -15.43 2.15
N ALA A 196 -10.93 -14.09 2.13
CA ALA A 196 -9.88 -13.23 2.64
C ALA A 196 -9.61 -13.45 4.14
N HIS A 197 -10.67 -13.67 4.93
CA HIS A 197 -10.56 -14.00 6.34
C HIS A 197 -9.85 -15.35 6.56
N GLN A 198 -10.25 -16.39 5.83
CA GLN A 198 -9.61 -17.71 5.93
C GLN A 198 -8.13 -17.67 5.56
N ILE A 199 -7.77 -16.95 4.49
CA ILE A 199 -6.37 -16.76 4.09
C ILE A 199 -5.61 -15.99 5.16
N GLY A 200 -6.21 -14.95 5.74
CA GLY A 200 -5.57 -14.11 6.76
C GLY A 200 -5.29 -14.86 8.06
N MET A 201 -6.05 -15.91 8.36
CA MET A 201 -5.80 -16.78 9.52
C MET A 201 -4.62 -17.75 9.31
N GLN A 202 -4.18 -17.96 8.07
CA GLN A 202 -3.08 -18.88 7.74
C GLN A 202 -1.71 -18.19 7.66
N THR A 203 -1.68 -16.85 7.62
CA THR A 203 -0.50 -16.01 7.44
C THR A 203 -0.10 -15.27 8.71
#